data_AF-A0A7R9B0R1-F1
#
_entry.id   AF-A0A7R9B0R1-F1
#
_cell.length_a   1.000
_cell.length_b   1.000
_cell.length_c   1.000
_cell.angle_alpha   90.00
_cell.angle_beta   90.00
_cell.angle_gamma   90.00
#
_symmetry.space_group_name_H-M   'P 1'
#
loop_
_entity.id
_entity.type
_entity.pdbx_description
1 polymer ?
#
loop_
_entity_poly.entity_id
_entity_poly.type
_entity_poly.pdbx_seq_one_letter_code
_entity_poly.pdbx_strand_id
1 'polypeptide(L)'
;MTEEVESSLLVIVLDTNPGQRFLQEQAQMLAQCLESVIAFADSHLMLKSSNRLAVLACHMTSTEYLFPLPGDSDAETVATLRQQDGQYEMFSHVEKTLRQNLQRLVLREVEDIHSGSVALAGDSLLAGALSMALCYIHR
;
A
#
# COMPACT_ATOMS: atom_id res chain seq x y z
N MET A 1 17.90 -15.45 28.14
CA MET A 1 17.42 -14.08 27.92
C MET A 1 16.79 -14.10 26.55
N THR A 2 15.46 -14.08 26.48
CA THR A 2 14.76 -13.95 25.19
C THR A 2 14.96 -12.52 24.74
N GLU A 3 15.78 -12.29 23.72
CA GLU A 3 15.78 -11.02 23.02
C GLU A 3 14.35 -10.84 22.49
N GLU A 4 13.59 -9.93 23.10
CA GLU A 4 12.36 -9.44 22.49
C GLU A 4 12.79 -8.87 21.15
N VAL A 5 12.48 -9.57 20.07
CA VAL A 5 12.75 -9.10 18.72
C VAL A 5 11.85 -7.89 18.53
N GLU A 6 12.39 -6.72 18.86
CA GLU A 6 11.72 -5.43 18.76
C GLU A 6 11.42 -5.18 17.28
N SER A 7 10.20 -5.52 16.88
CA SER A 7 9.69 -5.38 15.52
C SER A 7 8.95 -4.06 15.39
N SER A 8 9.28 -3.29 14.35
CA SER A 8 8.53 -2.09 14.02
C SER A 8 7.52 -2.40 12.93
N LEU A 9 6.33 -1.82 13.04
CA LEU A 9 5.33 -1.84 11.98
C LEU A 9 5.21 -0.43 11.38
N LEU A 10 5.38 -0.34 10.07
CA LEU A 10 5.06 0.87 9.30
C LEU A 10 3.76 0.66 8.53
N VAL A 11 2.82 1.59 8.71
CA VAL A 11 1.58 1.65 7.93
C VAL A 11 1.57 2.92 7.09
N ILE A 12 1.44 2.78 5.78
CA ILE A 12 1.39 3.88 4.81
C ILE A 12 -0.03 3.97 4.25
N VAL A 13 -0.61 5.16 4.25
CA VAL A 13 -1.91 5.43 3.61
C VAL A 13 -1.66 6.33 2.41
N LEU A 14 -1.99 5.84 1.22
CA LEU A 14 -1.87 6.55 -0.05
C LEU A 14 -3.24 7.05 -0.50
N ASP A 15 -3.35 8.37 -0.68
CA ASP A 15 -4.54 8.96 -1.27
C ASP A 15 -4.46 8.87 -2.79
N THR A 16 -5.41 8.15 -3.39
CA THR A 16 -5.44 7.87 -4.83
C THR A 16 -6.57 8.59 -5.54
N ASN A 17 -7.25 9.52 -4.86
CA ASN A 17 -8.45 10.16 -5.39
C ASN A 17 -8.19 10.95 -6.70
N PRO A 18 -8.76 10.51 -7.84
CA PRO A 18 -8.53 11.15 -9.14
C PRO A 18 -9.16 12.54 -9.26
N GLY A 19 -10.03 12.94 -8.33
CA GLY A 19 -10.56 14.29 -8.19
C GLY A 19 -9.51 15.30 -7.68
N GLN A 20 -8.38 14.84 -7.14
CA GLN A 20 -7.28 15.72 -6.78
C GLN A 20 -6.63 16.28 -8.06
N ARG A 21 -6.53 17.61 -8.14
CA ARG A 21 -5.90 18.31 -9.29
C ARG A 21 -4.50 17.78 -9.61
N PHE A 22 -3.78 17.36 -8.59
CA PHE A 22 -2.46 16.74 -8.71
C PHE A 22 -2.44 15.51 -9.62
N LEU A 23 -3.47 14.65 -9.53
CA LEU A 23 -3.59 13.43 -10.32
C LEU A 23 -4.06 13.69 -11.76
N GLN A 24 -4.84 14.75 -11.97
CA GLN A 24 -5.37 15.12 -13.29
C GLN A 24 -4.35 15.84 -14.17
N GLU A 25 -3.55 16.74 -13.58
CA GLU A 25 -2.64 17.59 -14.34
C GLU A 25 -1.27 16.94 -14.55
N GLN A 26 -0.86 16.00 -13.69
CA GLN A 26 0.49 15.44 -13.67
C GLN A 26 0.52 13.94 -13.33
N ALA A 27 -0.06 13.10 -14.18
CA ALA A 27 -0.06 11.64 -13.97
C ALA A 27 1.35 11.03 -13.74
N GLN A 28 2.39 11.64 -14.31
CA GLN A 28 3.79 11.22 -14.10
C GLN A 28 4.26 11.45 -12.65
N MET A 29 3.69 12.42 -11.93
CA MET A 29 4.00 12.68 -10.53
C MET A 29 3.49 11.57 -9.60
N LEU A 30 2.36 10.93 -9.92
CA LEU A 30 1.88 9.77 -9.13
C LEU A 30 2.89 8.62 -9.20
N ALA A 31 3.41 8.34 -10.39
CA ALA A 31 4.42 7.29 -10.57
C ALA A 31 5.70 7.61 -9.77
N GLN A 32 6.17 8.86 -9.82
CA GLN A 32 7.33 9.30 -9.04
C GLN A 32 7.08 9.28 -7.52
N CYS A 33 5.87 9.65 -7.09
CA CYS A 33 5.46 9.55 -5.69
C CYS A 33 5.49 8.09 -5.23
N LEU A 34 4.92 7.18 -6.02
CA LEU A 34 4.95 5.76 -5.74
C LEU A 34 6.39 5.22 -5.64
N GLU A 35 7.28 5.60 -6.56
CA GLU A 35 8.70 5.22 -6.49
C GLU A 35 9.36 5.70 -5.20
N SER A 36 9.06 6.92 -4.77
CA SER A 36 9.57 7.47 -3.51
C SER A 36 9.00 6.73 -2.28
N VAL A 37 7.72 6.36 -2.32
CA VAL A 37 7.06 5.57 -1.26
C VAL A 37 7.63 4.17 -1.18
N ILE A 38 7.88 3.51 -2.32
CA ILE A 38 8.51 2.18 -2.38
C ILE A 38 9.91 2.26 -1.79
N ALA A 39 10.73 3.23 -2.22
CA ALA A 39 12.07 3.42 -1.66
C ALA A 39 12.04 3.68 -0.15
N PHE A 40 11.06 4.44 0.35
CA PHE A 40 10.86 4.64 1.78
C PHE A 40 10.47 3.35 2.50
N ALA A 41 9.53 2.58 1.95
CA ALA A 41 9.09 1.31 2.50
C ALA A 41 10.23 0.28 2.56
N ASP A 42 11.02 0.16 1.48
CA ASP A 42 12.19 -0.71 1.43
C ASP A 42 13.23 -0.27 2.46
N SER A 43 13.48 1.04 2.59
CA SER A 43 14.40 1.56 3.60
C SER A 43 13.98 1.17 5.02
N HIS A 44 12.67 1.18 5.32
CA HIS A 44 12.14 0.72 6.60
C HIS A 44 12.36 -0.77 6.81
N LEU A 45 12.10 -1.59 5.80
CA LEU A 45 12.29 -3.05 5.88
C LEU A 45 13.77 -3.44 5.98
N MET A 46 14.68 -2.64 5.41
CA MET A 46 16.13 -2.83 5.52
C MET A 46 16.69 -2.58 6.93
N LEU A 47 16.00 -1.81 7.78
CA LEU A 47 16.50 -1.48 9.13
C LEU A 47 16.58 -2.70 10.04
N LYS A 48 15.55 -3.56 10.02
CA LYS A 48 15.49 -4.80 10.79
C LYS A 48 14.72 -5.85 10.00
N SER A 49 15.21 -7.09 9.97
CA SER A 49 14.50 -8.20 9.32
C SER A 49 13.15 -8.52 9.99
N SER A 50 12.91 -8.08 11.22
CA SER A 50 11.62 -8.23 11.89
C SER A 50 10.61 -7.12 11.56
N ASN A 51 11.00 -6.09 10.82
CA ASN A 51 10.10 -5.00 10.46
C ASN A 51 9.00 -5.48 9.51
N ARG A 52 7.82 -4.90 9.69
CA ARG A 52 6.61 -5.20 8.93
C ARG A 52 6.10 -3.94 8.25
N LEU A 53 5.43 -4.13 7.13
CA LEU A 53 4.88 -3.06 6.31
C LEU A 53 3.41 -3.36 6.01
N ALA A 54 2.57 -2.34 6.07
CA ALA A 54 1.27 -2.34 5.43
C ALA A 54 1.09 -1.04 4.63
N VAL A 55 0.45 -1.15 3.48
CA VAL A 55 0.15 -0.03 2.60
C VAL A 55 -1.32 -0.11 2.21
N LEU A 56 -2.06 0.95 2.51
CA LEU A 56 -3.47 1.10 2.16
C LEU A 56 -3.61 2.19 1.10
N ALA A 57 -4.56 2.01 0.20
CA ALA A 57 -5.05 3.07 -0.68
C ALA A 57 -6.40 3.57 -0.15
N CYS A 58 -6.55 4.89 -0.11
CA CYS A 58 -7.82 5.54 0.17
C CYS A 58 -8.29 6.32 -1.04
N HIS A 59 -9.56 6.13 -1.38
CA HIS A 59 -10.23 6.84 -2.45
C HIS A 59 -11.65 7.20 -2.01
N MET A 60 -12.45 7.70 -2.94
CA MET A 60 -13.75 8.31 -2.64
C MET A 60 -14.84 7.31 -2.27
N THR A 61 -14.75 6.08 -2.79
CA THR A 61 -15.80 5.07 -2.67
C THR A 61 -15.42 3.91 -1.76
N SER A 62 -14.13 3.60 -1.63
CA SER A 62 -13.66 2.58 -0.69
C SER A 62 -12.22 2.81 -0.22
N THR A 63 -11.74 1.90 0.62
CA THR A 63 -10.36 1.84 1.11
C THR A 63 -9.92 0.39 0.96
N GLU A 64 -8.76 0.18 0.36
CA GLU A 64 -8.26 -1.15 0.02
C GLU A 64 -6.82 -1.33 0.47
N TYR A 65 -6.44 -2.56 0.82
CA TYR A 65 -5.04 -2.90 1.08
C TYR A 65 -4.31 -3.05 -0.25
N LEU A 66 -3.24 -2.27 -0.43
CA LEU A 66 -2.29 -2.51 -1.52
C LEU A 66 -1.28 -3.58 -1.11
N PHE A 67 -0.92 -3.65 0.17
CA PHE A 67 -0.05 -4.66 0.75
C PHE A 67 -0.27 -4.74 2.28
N PRO A 68 -0.23 -5.93 2.91
CA PRO A 68 -0.40 -7.25 2.29
C PRO A 68 -1.80 -7.42 1.69
N LEU A 69 -2.01 -8.40 0.81
CA LEU A 69 -3.37 -8.69 0.34
C LEU A 69 -4.19 -9.40 1.44
N PRO A 70 -5.51 -9.14 1.53
CA PRO A 70 -6.38 -9.86 2.45
C PRO A 70 -6.35 -11.36 2.14
N GLY A 71 -5.80 -12.15 3.05
CA GLY A 71 -5.67 -13.61 2.89
C GLY A 71 -4.23 -14.10 2.70
N ASP A 72 -3.29 -13.21 2.39
CA ASP A 72 -1.86 -13.51 2.55
C ASP A 72 -1.49 -13.33 4.02
N SER A 73 -1.14 -14.42 4.69
CA SER A 73 -0.56 -14.34 6.03
C SER A 73 0.80 -13.63 5.91
N ASP A 74 0.93 -12.41 6.44
CA ASP A 74 2.19 -11.64 6.47
C ASP A 74 3.40 -12.49 6.86
N ALA A 75 3.19 -13.41 7.80
CA ALA A 75 4.25 -14.30 8.29
C ALA A 75 4.62 -15.42 7.30
N GLU A 76 3.67 -16.00 6.56
CA GLU A 76 3.95 -17.10 5.62
C GLU A 76 4.57 -16.61 4.33
N THR A 77 4.04 -15.53 3.74
CA THR A 77 4.56 -14.97 2.49
C THR A 77 5.96 -14.41 2.71
N VAL A 78 6.20 -13.74 3.85
CA VAL A 78 7.53 -13.23 4.21
C VAL A 78 8.50 -14.36 4.56
N ALA A 79 8.06 -15.42 5.24
CA ALA A 79 8.93 -16.55 5.58
C ALA A 79 9.30 -17.40 4.35
N THR A 80 8.37 -17.63 3.43
CA THR A 80 8.59 -18.43 2.21
C THR A 80 9.51 -17.72 1.22
N LEU A 81 9.30 -16.43 0.96
CA LEU A 81 10.16 -15.63 0.08
C LEU A 81 11.57 -15.45 0.66
N ARG A 82 11.72 -15.35 1.99
CA ARG A 82 13.05 -15.29 2.61
C ARG A 82 13.84 -16.60 2.52
N GLN A 83 13.16 -17.74 2.31
CA GLN A 83 13.79 -19.06 2.21
C GLN A 83 14.37 -19.35 0.82
N GLN A 84 13.96 -18.63 -0.23
CA GLN A 84 14.46 -18.83 -1.59
C GLN A 84 15.75 -18.06 -1.87
N ASP A 85 15.77 -16.73 -1.71
CA ASP A 85 16.98 -15.92 -2.01
C ASP A 85 17.17 -14.69 -1.09
N GLY A 86 16.49 -14.65 0.06
CA GLY A 86 16.73 -13.65 1.13
C GLY A 86 15.88 -12.37 1.04
N GLN A 87 16.43 -11.22 1.48
CA GLN A 87 15.67 -9.96 1.63
C GLN A 87 15.32 -9.28 0.30
N TYR A 88 16.09 -9.53 -0.77
CA TYR A 88 15.86 -8.89 -2.07
C TYR A 88 14.58 -9.36 -2.77
N GLU A 89 14.17 -10.62 -2.57
CA GLU A 89 12.90 -11.12 -3.11
C GLU A 89 11.69 -10.47 -2.42
N MET A 90 11.82 -10.13 -1.12
CA MET A 90 10.78 -9.41 -0.40
C MET A 90 10.56 -8.00 -0.96
N PHE A 91 11.63 -7.25 -1.23
CA PHE A 91 11.53 -5.91 -1.79
C PHE A 91 10.91 -5.95 -3.20
N SER A 92 11.38 -6.88 -4.04
CA SER A 92 10.80 -7.06 -5.38
C SER A 92 9.33 -7.47 -5.32
N HIS A 93 8.94 -8.31 -4.36
CA HIS A 93 7.55 -8.68 -4.15
C HIS A 93 6.71 -7.46 -3.74
N VAL A 94 7.12 -6.73 -2.70
CA VAL A 94 6.42 -5.52 -2.23
C VAL A 94 6.26 -4.52 -3.39
N GLU A 95 7.33 -4.22 -4.11
CA GLU A 95 7.29 -3.33 -5.28
C GLU A 95 6.28 -3.80 -6.33
N LYS A 96 6.36 -5.07 -6.76
CA LYS A 96 5.46 -5.62 -7.78
C LYS A 96 4.01 -5.58 -7.33
N THR A 97 3.74 -5.99 -6.10
CA THR A 97 2.40 -6.01 -5.53
C THR A 97 1.81 -4.60 -5.43
N LEU A 98 2.59 -3.63 -4.94
CA LEU A 98 2.15 -2.23 -4.86
C LEU A 98 1.85 -1.64 -6.23
N ARG A 99 2.74 -1.81 -7.21
CA ARG A 99 2.53 -1.31 -8.58
C ARG A 99 1.29 -1.94 -9.22
N GLN A 100 1.14 -3.26 -9.13
CA GLN A 100 0.01 -3.97 -9.72
C GLN A 100 -1.33 -3.60 -9.09
N ASN A 101 -1.39 -3.55 -7.75
CA ASN A 101 -2.62 -3.26 -7.03
C ASN A 101 -3.03 -1.79 -7.21
N LEU A 102 -2.08 -0.86 -7.18
CA LEU A 102 -2.38 0.55 -7.44
C LEU A 102 -2.85 0.75 -8.88
N GLN A 103 -2.19 0.14 -9.86
CA GLN A 103 -2.62 0.21 -11.26
C GLN A 103 -4.03 -0.33 -11.44
N ARG A 104 -4.36 -1.48 -10.83
CA ARG A 104 -5.71 -2.07 -10.88
C ARG A 104 -6.74 -1.13 -10.27
N LEU A 105 -6.42 -0.52 -9.15
CA LEU A 105 -7.30 0.41 -8.44
C LEU A 105 -7.58 1.65 -9.28
N VAL A 106 -6.54 2.30 -9.80
CA VAL A 106 -6.69 3.50 -10.66
C VAL A 106 -7.47 3.19 -11.94
N LEU A 107 -7.21 2.05 -12.60
CA LEU A 107 -7.96 1.68 -13.80
C LEU A 107 -9.44 1.47 -13.51
N ARG A 108 -9.77 0.78 -12.42
CA ARG A 108 -11.16 0.58 -11.98
C ARG A 108 -11.86 1.90 -11.69
N GLU A 109 -11.18 2.83 -11.01
CA GLU A 109 -11.74 4.16 -10.72
C GLU A 109 -12.05 4.93 -12.00
N VAL A 110 -11.14 4.89 -12.97
CA VAL A 110 -11.35 5.54 -14.27
C VAL A 110 -12.57 4.94 -14.98
N GLU A 111 -12.77 3.63 -14.94
CA GLU A 111 -13.94 2.96 -15.50
C GLU A 111 -15.25 3.36 -14.78
N ASP A 112 -15.22 3.44 -13.45
CA ASP A 112 -16.36 3.86 -12.62
C ASP A 112 -16.77 5.33 -12.92
N ILE A 113 -15.79 6.21 -13.10
CA ILE A 113 -16.04 7.60 -13.50
C ILE A 113 -16.63 7.68 -14.92
N HIS A 114 -16.06 6.94 -15.88
CA HIS A 114 -16.55 6.95 -17.27
C HIS A 114 -17.95 6.37 -17.42
N SER A 115 -18.31 5.37 -16.62
CA SER A 115 -19.65 4.78 -16.59
C SER A 115 -20.69 5.64 -15.87
N GLY A 116 -20.27 6.73 -15.22
CA GLY A 116 -21.14 7.62 -14.46
C GLY A 116 -21.63 7.02 -13.14
N SER A 117 -21.01 5.92 -12.68
CA SER A 117 -21.35 5.28 -11.40
C SER A 117 -20.85 6.09 -10.20
N VAL A 118 -19.80 6.89 -10.40
CA VAL A 118 -19.16 7.73 -9.38
C VAL A 118 -18.94 9.14 -9.89
N ALA A 119 -19.35 10.15 -9.10
CA ALA A 119 -19.09 11.55 -9.40
C ALA A 119 -17.65 11.91 -9.01
N LEU A 120 -16.93 12.64 -9.88
CA LEU A 120 -15.54 13.12 -9.70
C LEU A 120 -15.29 14.07 -8.51
N ALA A 121 -16.30 14.38 -7.70
CA ALA A 121 -16.30 15.52 -6.76
C ALA A 121 -16.41 15.13 -5.27
N GLY A 122 -16.32 13.85 -4.93
CA GLY A 122 -16.29 13.40 -3.52
C GLY A 122 -14.89 13.43 -2.92
N ASP A 123 -14.85 13.59 -1.61
CA ASP A 123 -13.62 13.55 -0.82
C ASP A 123 -13.12 12.11 -0.63
N SER A 124 -11.81 11.95 -0.40
CA SER A 124 -11.21 10.66 -0.10
C SER A 124 -11.69 10.14 1.26
N LEU A 125 -11.94 8.83 1.39
CA LEU A 125 -12.37 8.18 2.63
C LEU A 125 -11.22 7.97 3.62
N LEU A 126 -10.47 9.03 3.92
CA LEU A 126 -9.29 8.99 4.78
C LEU A 126 -9.61 8.46 6.19
N ALA A 127 -10.76 8.83 6.75
CA ALA A 127 -11.19 8.35 8.07
C ALA A 127 -11.38 6.82 8.11
N GLY A 128 -11.88 6.24 7.01
CA GLY A 128 -12.00 4.80 6.86
C GLY A 128 -10.63 4.14 6.80
N ALA A 129 -9.71 4.71 6.03
CA ALA A 129 -8.34 4.23 5.91
C ALA A 129 -7.56 4.24 7.22
N LEU A 130 -7.68 5.32 8.00
CA LEU A 130 -7.06 5.40 9.32
C LEU A 130 -7.67 4.40 10.29
N SER A 131 -8.98 4.19 10.24
CA SER A 131 -9.65 3.18 11.06
C SER A 131 -9.19 1.76 10.72
N MET A 132 -9.08 1.44 9.43
CA MET A 132 -8.52 0.16 8.97
C MET A 132 -7.06 -0.01 9.39
N ALA A 133 -6.24 1.03 9.26
CA ALA A 133 -4.85 1.04 9.69
C ALA A 133 -4.71 0.78 11.20
N LEU A 134 -5.51 1.46 12.03
CA LEU A 134 -5.49 1.26 13.48
C LEU A 134 -5.96 -0.15 13.89
N CYS A 135 -6.99 -0.68 13.23
CA CYS A 135 -7.43 -2.06 13.43
C CYS A 135 -6.33 -3.05 13.03
N TYR A 136 -5.62 -2.79 11.93
CA TYR A 136 -4.49 -3.62 11.51
C TYR A 136 -3.33 -3.58 12.51
N ILE A 137 -3.04 -2.41 13.09
CA ILE A 137 -2.01 -2.25 14.13
C ILE A 137 -2.38 -3.00 15.42
N HIS A 138 -3.66 -3.04 15.77
CA HIS A 138 -4.14 -3.71 16.98
C HIS A 138 -4.16 -5.24 16.88
N ARG A 139 -4.11 -5.79 15.66
CA ARG A 139 -4.18 -7.24 15.39
C ARG A 139 -2.90 -7.97 15.82
#